data_AF-A0AAU9K127-F1
#
_entry.id   AF-A0AAU9K127-F1
#
_cell.length_a   1.000
_cell.length_b   1.000
_cell.length_c   1.000
_cell.angle_alpha   90.00
_cell.angle_beta   90.00
_cell.angle_gamma   90.00
#
_symmetry.space_group_name_H-M   'P 1'
#
loop_
_entity.id
_entity.type
_entity.pdbx_description
1 polymer ?
#
loop_
_entity_poly.entity_id
_entity_poly.type
_entity_poly.pdbx_seq_one_letter_code
_entity_poly.pdbx_strand_id
1 'polypeptide(L)'
;MVKTVLEVTLIVMSKTLKMSSDVAHGFIFTFLILLYMAFFFKFKAYNYQRFNWWHQLSLIGVAWVSCLSTINFLVSGSSFPWVSLIIAGWAIIVSIGLAIQRKKYPSLLYRKKGKDTSTLFKFAFTFGKKSQAIGSKIEPQKLDLFK
;
A
#
# COMPACT_ATOMS: atom_id res chain seq x y z
N MET A 1 0.98 -17.61 -2.66
CA MET A 1 0.06 -18.76 -2.89
C MET A 1 -1.05 -18.87 -1.86
N VAL A 2 -0.76 -19.03 -0.55
CA VAL A 2 -1.82 -19.22 0.48
C VAL A 2 -2.92 -18.14 0.47
N LYS A 3 -2.55 -16.86 0.29
CA LYS A 3 -3.50 -15.73 0.22
C LYS A 3 -4.52 -15.88 -0.93
N THR A 4 -4.03 -16.18 -2.13
CA THR A 4 -4.85 -16.37 -3.33
C THR A 4 -5.76 -17.59 -3.21
N VAL A 5 -5.27 -18.66 -2.58
CA VAL A 5 -6.09 -19.85 -2.29
C VAL A 5 -7.23 -19.48 -1.34
N LEU A 6 -6.96 -18.71 -0.29
CA LEU A 6 -8.01 -18.25 0.63
C LEU A 6 -9.05 -17.36 -0.08
N GLU A 7 -8.62 -16.44 -0.94
CA GLU A 7 -9.53 -15.58 -1.72
C GLU A 7 -10.43 -16.41 -2.64
N VAL A 8 -9.86 -17.35 -3.39
CA VAL A 8 -10.61 -18.24 -4.29
C VAL A 8 -11.58 -19.11 -3.50
N THR A 9 -11.15 -19.69 -2.37
CA THR A 9 -12.02 -20.49 -1.50
C THR A 9 -13.19 -19.66 -0.96
N LEU A 10 -12.95 -18.41 -0.56
CA LEU A 10 -13.99 -17.51 -0.05
C LEU A 10 -15.03 -17.19 -1.15
N ILE A 11 -14.58 -16.98 -2.38
CA ILE A 11 -15.46 -16.77 -3.55
C ILE A 11 -16.29 -18.02 -3.85
N VAL A 12 -15.68 -19.20 -3.84
CA VAL A 12 -16.37 -20.47 -4.10
C VAL A 12 -17.41 -20.74 -3.01
N MET A 13 -17.05 -20.61 -1.73
CA MET A 13 -18.00 -20.76 -0.62
C MET A 13 -19.15 -19.77 -0.71
N SER A 14 -18.89 -18.51 -1.08
CA SER A 14 -19.92 -17.50 -1.27
C SER A 14 -20.97 -17.95 -2.32
N LYS A 15 -20.52 -18.51 -3.44
CA LYS A 15 -21.44 -19.03 -4.47
C LYS A 15 -22.21 -20.27 -4.01
N THR A 16 -21.56 -21.21 -3.33
CA THR A 16 -22.20 -22.45 -2.87
C THR A 16 -23.26 -22.21 -1.80
N LEU A 17 -22.98 -21.32 -0.84
CA LEU A 17 -23.88 -21.05 0.29
C LEU A 17 -25.20 -20.38 -0.12
N LYS A 18 -25.19 -19.59 -1.19
CA LYS A 18 -26.38 -18.90 -1.69
C LYS A 18 -27.48 -19.86 -2.18
N MET A 19 -27.13 -21.11 -2.52
CA MET A 19 -28.10 -22.11 -2.99
C MET A 19 -28.97 -22.73 -1.88
N SER A 20 -28.60 -22.57 -0.60
CA SER A 20 -29.29 -23.24 0.50
C SER A 20 -30.26 -22.32 1.25
N SER A 21 -29.80 -21.15 1.73
CA SER A 21 -30.66 -20.13 2.33
C SER A 21 -30.00 -18.76 2.37
N ASP A 22 -30.74 -17.72 2.00
CA ASP A 22 -30.21 -16.35 1.88
C ASP A 22 -29.79 -15.75 3.22
N VAL A 23 -30.55 -16.02 4.29
CA VAL A 23 -30.27 -15.48 5.63
C VAL A 23 -29.03 -16.13 6.23
N ALA A 24 -28.93 -17.47 6.20
CA ALA A 24 -27.74 -18.16 6.72
C ALA A 24 -26.50 -17.82 5.89
N HIS A 25 -26.65 -17.66 4.58
CA HIS A 25 -25.58 -17.19 3.71
C HIS A 25 -25.04 -15.83 4.16
N GLY A 26 -25.90 -14.85 4.47
CA GLY A 26 -25.49 -13.52 4.96
C GLY A 26 -24.63 -13.59 6.23
N PHE A 27 -25.08 -14.36 7.23
CA PHE A 27 -24.35 -14.52 8.49
C PHE A 27 -23.00 -15.22 8.29
N ILE A 28 -22.98 -16.35 7.60
CA ILE A 28 -21.75 -17.14 7.37
C ILE A 28 -20.74 -16.32 6.55
N PHE A 29 -21.21 -15.63 5.51
CA PHE A 29 -20.35 -14.81 4.67
C PHE A 29 -19.75 -13.63 5.45
N THR A 30 -20.57 -12.93 6.25
CA THR A 30 -20.09 -11.83 7.09
C THR A 30 -19.04 -12.31 8.10
N PHE A 31 -19.27 -13.46 8.73
CA PHE A 31 -18.31 -14.08 9.65
C PHE A 31 -16.98 -14.44 8.96
N LEU A 32 -17.03 -15.05 7.78
CA LEU A 32 -15.83 -15.39 7.00
C LEU A 32 -15.02 -14.15 6.60
N ILE A 33 -15.69 -13.06 6.20
CA ILE A 33 -15.02 -11.80 5.88
C ILE A 33 -14.35 -11.19 7.11
N LEU A 34 -15.02 -11.18 8.26
CA LEU A 34 -14.42 -10.67 9.49
C LEU A 34 -13.18 -11.48 9.90
N LEU A 35 -13.24 -12.80 9.76
CA LEU A 35 -12.09 -13.68 10.03
C LEU A 35 -10.94 -13.43 9.04
N TYR A 36 -11.26 -13.28 7.75
CA TYR A 36 -10.28 -12.93 6.72
C TYR A 36 -9.63 -11.56 6.99
N MET A 37 -10.44 -10.57 7.37
CA MET A 37 -9.97 -9.24 7.74
C MET A 37 -9.04 -9.30 8.95
N ALA A 38 -9.39 -10.03 10.01
CA ALA A 38 -8.54 -10.21 11.20
C ALA A 38 -7.20 -10.89 10.86
N PHE A 39 -7.21 -11.88 9.96
CA PHE A 39 -5.99 -12.50 9.45
C PHE A 39 -5.09 -11.48 8.74
N PHE A 40 -5.65 -10.66 7.86
CA PHE A 40 -4.90 -9.63 7.11
C PHE A 40 -4.42 -8.46 7.96
N PHE A 41 -5.03 -8.20 9.12
CA PHE A 41 -4.47 -7.24 10.07
C PHE A 41 -3.14 -7.72 10.67
N LYS A 42 -2.99 -9.03 10.91
CA LYS A 42 -1.73 -9.60 11.40
C LYS A 42 -0.71 -9.82 10.28
N PHE A 43 -1.15 -10.28 9.12
CA PHE A 43 -0.26 -10.62 8.01
C PHE A 43 -0.31 -9.58 6.90
N LYS A 44 0.74 -8.76 6.79
CA LYS A 44 0.87 -7.77 5.71
C LYS A 44 0.80 -8.48 4.34
N ALA A 45 -0.14 -8.02 3.50
CA ALA A 45 -0.41 -8.60 2.20
C ALA A 45 0.72 -8.35 1.21
N TYR A 46 1.15 -7.09 1.16
CA TYR A 46 2.09 -6.50 0.21
C TYR A 46 3.29 -5.90 0.93
N ASN A 47 4.43 -5.77 0.24
CA ASN A 47 5.59 -5.05 0.77
C ASN A 47 5.34 -3.52 0.80
N TYR A 48 4.51 -3.02 -0.12
CA TYR A 48 4.19 -1.60 -0.19
C TYR A 48 3.07 -1.21 0.78
N GLN A 49 3.40 -0.36 1.76
CA GLN A 49 2.49 -0.03 2.86
C GLN A 49 1.21 0.70 2.40
N ARG A 50 1.28 1.51 1.35
CA ARG A 50 0.10 2.17 0.77
C ARG A 50 -0.86 1.18 0.11
N PHE A 51 -0.35 0.11 -0.52
CA PHE A 51 -1.20 -0.96 -1.06
C PHE A 51 -1.86 -1.75 0.06
N ASN A 52 -1.14 -2.05 1.14
CA ASN A 52 -1.76 -2.68 2.33
C ASN A 52 -2.90 -1.82 2.90
N TRP A 53 -2.71 -0.51 2.95
CA TRP A 53 -3.74 0.41 3.43
C TRP A 53 -5.01 0.38 2.56
N TRP A 54 -4.85 0.48 1.23
CA TRP A 54 -5.97 0.39 0.30
C TRP A 54 -6.66 -0.98 0.35
N HIS A 55 -5.88 -2.04 0.53
CA HIS A 55 -6.43 -3.39 0.69
C HIS A 55 -7.25 -3.51 1.98
N GLN A 56 -6.74 -3.01 3.11
CA GLN A 56 -7.50 -2.94 4.36
C GLN A 56 -8.78 -2.11 4.21
N LEU A 57 -8.70 -0.97 3.53
CA LEU A 57 -9.87 -0.14 3.24
C LEU A 57 -10.91 -0.88 2.40
N SER A 58 -10.47 -1.64 1.39
CA SER A 58 -11.37 -2.46 0.58
C SER A 58 -12.06 -3.54 1.42
N LEU A 59 -11.34 -4.21 2.32
CA LEU A 59 -11.91 -5.22 3.23
C LEU A 59 -12.93 -4.62 4.20
N ILE A 60 -12.66 -3.42 4.73
CA ILE A 60 -13.64 -2.67 5.54
C ILE A 60 -14.90 -2.39 4.71
N GLY A 61 -14.76 -1.98 3.45
CA GLY A 61 -15.87 -1.76 2.54
C GLY A 61 -16.71 -3.03 2.29
N VAL A 62 -16.06 -4.17 2.03
CA VAL A 62 -16.79 -5.43 1.84
C VAL A 62 -17.47 -5.87 3.14
N ALA A 63 -16.81 -5.75 4.30
CA ALA A 63 -17.40 -6.07 5.60
C ALA A 63 -18.62 -5.19 5.92
N TRP A 64 -18.55 -3.90 5.58
CA TRP A 64 -19.69 -2.98 5.70
C TRP A 64 -20.88 -3.45 4.87
N VAL A 65 -20.65 -3.73 3.57
CA VAL A 65 -21.70 -4.18 2.66
C VAL A 65 -22.28 -5.53 3.09
N SER A 66 -21.45 -6.48 3.55
CA SER A 66 -21.93 -7.79 4.01
C SER A 66 -22.80 -7.68 5.27
N CYS A 67 -22.40 -6.84 6.24
CA CYS A 67 -23.22 -6.55 7.42
C CYS A 67 -24.56 -5.93 7.01
N LEU A 68 -24.53 -4.91 6.17
CA LEU A 68 -25.75 -4.22 5.74
C LEU A 68 -26.69 -5.13 4.95
N SER A 69 -26.14 -6.02 4.12
CA SER A 69 -26.91 -7.03 3.39
C SER A 69 -27.58 -8.02 4.36
N THR A 70 -26.87 -8.48 5.39
CA THR A 70 -27.42 -9.40 6.39
C THR A 70 -28.57 -8.74 7.17
N ILE A 71 -28.41 -7.47 7.56
CA ILE A 71 -29.46 -6.69 8.24
C ILE A 71 -30.68 -6.51 7.34
N ASN A 72 -30.47 -6.23 6.04
CA ASN A 72 -31.57 -6.06 5.09
C ASN A 72 -32.39 -7.34 4.88
N PHE A 73 -31.77 -8.51 4.97
CA PHE A 73 -32.52 -9.78 4.93
C PHE A 73 -33.33 -10.04 6.21
N LEU A 74 -32.94 -9.47 7.34
CA LEU A 74 -33.64 -9.60 8.63
C LEU A 74 -34.81 -8.60 8.75
N VAL A 75 -34.61 -7.40 8.24
CA VAL A 75 -35.60 -6.33 8.27
C VAL A 75 -36.29 -6.30 6.92
N SER A 76 -37.51 -6.85 6.83
CA SER A 76 -38.39 -6.81 5.65
C SER A 76 -38.89 -5.39 5.32
N GLY A 77 -37.98 -4.42 5.30
CA GLY A 77 -38.25 -3.00 5.10
C GLY A 77 -38.20 -2.59 3.63
N SER A 78 -38.57 -1.34 3.37
CA SER A 78 -38.48 -0.75 2.03
C SER A 78 -37.02 -0.70 1.55
N SER A 79 -36.80 -0.82 0.24
CA SER A 79 -35.45 -0.88 -0.33
C SER A 79 -34.72 0.48 -0.34
N PHE A 80 -35.43 1.59 -0.15
CA PHE A 80 -34.89 2.94 -0.30
C PHE A 80 -33.88 3.33 0.81
N PRO A 81 -34.14 3.11 2.11
CA PRO A 81 -33.17 3.34 3.17
C PRO A 81 -31.89 2.50 3.06
N TRP A 82 -31.98 1.31 2.47
CA TRP A 82 -30.81 0.44 2.31
C TRP A 82 -29.80 1.01 1.31
N VAL A 83 -30.28 1.47 0.14
CA VAL A 83 -29.41 2.06 -0.89
C VAL A 83 -28.72 3.31 -0.36
N SER A 84 -29.44 4.17 0.36
CA SER A 84 -28.87 5.39 0.92
C SER A 84 -27.77 5.09 1.96
N LEU A 85 -27.95 4.08 2.80
CA LEU A 85 -26.93 3.62 3.76
C LEU A 85 -25.67 3.06 3.07
N ILE A 86 -25.81 2.37 1.94
CA ILE A 86 -24.65 1.92 1.16
C ILE A 86 -23.85 3.10 0.63
N ILE A 87 -24.53 4.06 -0.02
CA ILE A 87 -23.88 5.23 -0.60
C ILE A 87 -23.21 6.06 0.49
N ALA A 88 -23.91 6.32 1.59
CA ALA A 88 -23.38 7.06 2.73
C ALA A 88 -22.17 6.36 3.35
N GLY A 89 -22.24 5.04 3.58
CA GLY A 89 -21.13 4.26 4.12
C GLY A 89 -19.90 4.29 3.23
N TRP A 90 -20.06 4.11 1.92
CA TRP A 90 -18.94 4.21 0.96
C TRP A 90 -18.33 5.61 0.91
N ALA A 91 -19.16 6.65 0.90
CA ALA A 91 -18.68 8.02 0.93
C ALA A 91 -17.81 8.29 2.16
N ILE A 92 -18.22 7.81 3.34
CA ILE A 92 -17.46 7.92 4.59
C ILE A 92 -16.15 7.13 4.52
N ILE A 93 -16.19 5.86 4.10
CA ILE A 93 -15.00 5.00 4.02
C ILE A 93 -13.96 5.59 3.06
N VAL A 94 -14.37 6.02 1.87
CA VAL A 94 -13.47 6.62 0.88
C VAL A 94 -12.90 7.94 1.38
N SER A 95 -13.72 8.80 1.98
CA SER A 95 -13.28 10.10 2.50
C SER A 95 -12.23 9.93 3.60
N ILE A 96 -12.47 9.03 4.56
CA ILE A 96 -11.52 8.70 5.62
C ILE A 96 -10.25 8.08 5.04
N GLY A 97 -10.40 7.13 4.11
CA GLY A 97 -9.28 6.46 3.44
C GLY A 97 -8.34 7.45 2.74
N LEU A 98 -8.91 8.42 2.01
CA LEU A 98 -8.17 9.48 1.33
C LEU A 98 -7.53 10.47 2.32
N ALA A 99 -8.23 10.86 3.37
CA ALA A 99 -7.71 11.76 4.40
C ALA A 99 -6.48 11.16 5.10
N ILE A 100 -6.56 9.89 5.51
CA ILE A 100 -5.44 9.17 6.15
C ILE A 100 -4.29 8.98 5.16
N GLN A 101 -4.58 8.63 3.92
CA GLN A 101 -3.53 8.46 2.91
C GLN A 101 -2.73 9.73 2.69
N ARG A 102 -3.41 10.89 2.56
CA ARG A 102 -2.74 12.19 2.39
C ARG A 102 -1.80 12.49 3.55
N LYS A 103 -2.17 12.13 4.78
CA LYS A 103 -1.37 12.37 5.99
C LYS A 103 -0.21 11.39 6.16
N LYS A 104 -0.41 10.10 5.85
CA LYS A 104 0.51 9.00 6.25
C LYS A 104 1.41 8.48 5.12
N TYR A 105 1.01 8.62 3.86
CA TYR A 105 1.71 8.02 2.71
C TYR A 105 1.94 9.05 1.60
N PRO A 106 2.93 9.96 1.74
CA PRO A 106 3.27 10.92 0.70
C PRO A 106 3.77 10.22 -0.58
N SER A 107 3.55 10.86 -1.73
CA SER A 107 3.89 10.30 -3.04
C SER A 107 5.41 10.10 -3.18
N LEU A 108 5.83 8.85 -3.36
CA LEU A 108 7.23 8.51 -3.64
C LEU A 108 7.67 8.88 -5.06
N LEU A 109 6.73 9.26 -5.94
CA LEU A 109 7.04 9.75 -7.28
C LEU A 109 7.61 11.18 -7.25
N TYR A 110 7.42 11.91 -6.15
CA TYR A 110 8.08 13.20 -5.95
C TYR A 110 9.49 12.96 -5.39
N ARG A 111 10.44 12.71 -6.28
CA ARG A 111 11.85 12.79 -5.92
C ARG A 111 12.18 14.26 -5.71
N LYS A 112 12.43 14.68 -4.46
CA LYS A 112 13.03 15.99 -4.17
C LYS A 112 14.24 16.12 -5.09
N LYS A 113 14.27 17.15 -5.96
CA LYS A 113 15.29 17.37 -6.99
C LYS A 113 16.65 16.97 -6.42
N GLY A 114 17.27 15.93 -6.99
CA GLY A 114 18.50 15.35 -6.45
C GLY A 114 19.54 16.46 -6.29
N LYS A 115 20.31 16.43 -5.20
CA LYS A 115 21.45 17.35 -5.03
C LYS A 115 22.24 17.38 -6.34
N ASP A 116 22.50 18.59 -6.81
CA ASP A 116 23.06 18.87 -8.12
C ASP A 116 24.34 18.05 -8.32
N THR A 117 24.27 16.98 -9.12
CA THR A 117 25.38 16.04 -9.34
C THR A 117 26.59 16.76 -9.92
N SER A 118 26.38 17.93 -10.53
CA SER A 118 27.44 18.84 -10.98
C SER A 118 28.39 19.27 -9.85
N THR A 119 27.91 19.40 -8.60
CA THR A 119 28.80 19.69 -7.44
C THR A 119 29.66 18.50 -7.04
N LEU A 120 29.14 17.27 -7.10
CA LEU A 120 29.92 16.05 -6.85
C LEU A 120 30.97 15.83 -7.95
N PHE A 121 30.60 16.06 -9.21
CA PHE A 121 31.53 16.04 -10.34
C PHE A 121 32.62 17.11 -10.19
N LYS A 122 32.25 18.37 -9.87
CA LYS A 122 33.24 19.43 -9.61
C LYS A 122 34.17 19.05 -8.45
N PHE A 123 33.67 18.43 -7.39
CA PHE A 123 34.50 17.99 -6.28
C PHE A 123 35.52 16.91 -6.71
N ALA A 124 35.06 15.87 -7.42
CA ALA A 124 35.93 14.79 -7.90
C ALA A 124 37.02 15.30 -8.88
N PHE A 125 36.65 16.13 -9.85
CA PHE A 125 37.58 16.63 -10.87
C PHE A 125 38.52 17.74 -10.38
N THR A 126 38.08 18.56 -9.41
CA THR A 126 38.94 19.61 -8.82
C THR A 126 39.97 19.01 -7.86
N PHE A 127 39.60 17.99 -7.08
CA PHE A 127 40.56 17.26 -6.24
C PHE A 127 41.56 16.42 -7.07
N GLY A 128 41.11 15.80 -8.16
CA GLY A 128 41.99 15.07 -9.08
C GLY A 128 43.09 15.95 -9.69
N LYS A 129 42.73 17.17 -10.15
CA LYS A 129 43.72 18.14 -10.68
C LYS A 129 44.69 18.66 -9.62
N LYS A 130 44.21 18.89 -8.38
CA LYS A 130 45.06 19.40 -7.30
C LYS A 130 46.05 18.35 -6.79
N SER A 131 45.70 17.06 -6.84
CA SER A 131 46.59 15.96 -6.46
C SER A 131 47.71 15.72 -7.48
N GLN A 132 47.43 15.81 -8.80
CA GLN A 132 48.48 15.71 -9.83
C GLN A 132 49.45 16.90 -9.83
N ALA A 133 48.99 18.12 -9.53
CA ALA A 133 49.84 19.31 -9.47
C ALA A 133 50.82 19.32 -8.27
N ILE A 134 50.52 18.54 -7.22
CA ILE A 134 51.42 18.36 -6.06
C ILE A 134 52.44 17.25 -6.35
N GLY A 135 52.04 16.16 -7.02
CA GLY A 135 52.96 15.09 -7.44
C GLY A 135 54.01 15.54 -8.47
N SER A 136 53.64 16.42 -9.41
CA SER A 136 54.56 16.94 -10.43
C SER A 136 55.50 18.05 -9.95
N LYS A 137 55.34 18.56 -8.71
CA LYS A 137 56.24 19.55 -8.10
C LYS A 137 57.34 18.92 -7.23
N ILE A 138 57.26 17.61 -6.97
CA ILE A 138 58.18 16.91 -6.04
C ILE A 138 59.28 16.13 -6.80
N GLU A 139 59.21 16.00 -8.13
CA GLU A 139 60.25 15.40 -8.98
C GLU A 139 60.40 16.26 -10.25
N PRO A 140 61.58 16.85 -10.56
CA PRO A 140 62.91 16.26 -10.44
C PRO A 140 63.96 17.19 -9.78
N GLN A 141 64.56 16.77 -8.67
CA GLN A 141 65.80 17.39 -8.16
C GLN A 141 66.83 16.37 -7.65
N LYS A 142 66.86 15.19 -8.28
CA LYS A 142 67.90 14.18 -8.06
C LYS A 142 68.45 13.70 -9.40
N LEU A 143 69.32 14.47 -10.03
CA LEU A 143 70.23 13.98 -11.07
C LEU A 143 71.29 15.04 -11.42
N ASP A 144 72.11 15.44 -10.44
CA ASP A 144 73.37 16.17 -10.68
C ASP A 144 74.36 15.94 -9.51
N LEU A 145 74.63 14.68 -9.18
CA LEU A 145 75.66 14.31 -8.19
C LEU A 145 76.68 13.29 -8.70
N PHE A 146 76.75 13.10 -10.01
CA PHE A 146 77.84 12.35 -10.65
C PHE A 146 78.27 13.05 -11.93
N LYS A 147 79.15 14.05 -11.79
CA LYS A 147 80.23 14.37 -12.71
C LYS A 147 81.25 15.27 -12.03
#